data_AF-A0A7I7QZY5-F1
#
_entry.id   AF-A0A7I7QZY5-F1
#
_cell.length_a   1.000
_cell.length_b   1.000
_cell.length_c   1.000
_cell.angle_alpha   90.00
_cell.angle_beta   90.00
_cell.angle_gamma   90.00
#
_symmetry.space_group_name_H-M   'P 1'
#
loop_
_entity.id
_entity.type
_entity.pdbx_description
1 polymer ?
#
loop_
_entity_poly.entity_id
_entity_poly.type
_entity_poly.pdbx_seq_one_letter_code
_entity_poly.pdbx_strand_id
1 'polypeptide(L)'
;MAESLLLRGIELRYVLTNHLARHGDRTVAELVVVLEHLGFGVSGRPSKAVSDALRWEVRLGRVYKRGRTIYGPGYLPRATEWRIDRRVAELRERALPHRPQDSSTAPDWLFE
;
A
#
# COMPACT_ATOMS: atom_id res chain seq x y z
N MET A 1 11.74 18.78 5.05
CA MET A 1 10.72 17.95 4.37
C MET A 1 11.43 16.70 3.90
N ALA A 2 11.13 15.55 4.50
CA ALA A 2 11.76 14.31 4.04
C ALA A 2 11.11 13.92 2.71
N GLU A 3 11.92 13.74 1.67
CA GLU A 3 11.44 13.30 0.36
C GLU A 3 10.93 11.87 0.47
N SER A 4 9.71 11.56 0.02
CA SER A 4 9.17 10.20 0.15
C SER A 4 9.95 9.17 -0.68
N LEU A 5 10.06 7.93 -0.19
CA LEU A 5 10.62 6.83 -0.95
C LEU A 5 9.67 6.43 -2.09
N LEU A 6 10.06 6.69 -3.33
CA LEU A 6 9.21 6.42 -4.50
C LEU A 6 9.12 4.92 -4.82
N LEU A 7 7.92 4.35 -4.65
CA LEU A 7 7.61 2.97 -5.01
C LEU A 7 7.34 2.84 -6.51
N ARG A 8 7.85 1.77 -7.12
CA ARG A 8 7.67 1.49 -8.55
C ARG A 8 7.23 0.06 -8.81
N GLY A 9 6.37 -0.11 -9.82
CA GLY A 9 6.00 -1.42 -10.36
C GLY A 9 5.52 -2.41 -9.30
N ILE A 10 6.33 -3.46 -9.08
CA ILE A 10 6.01 -4.56 -8.16
C ILE A 10 6.04 -4.13 -6.69
N GLU A 11 6.85 -3.13 -6.33
CA GLU A 11 6.97 -2.68 -4.93
C GLU A 11 5.68 -2.03 -4.46
N LEU A 12 5.09 -1.16 -5.29
CA LEU A 12 3.80 -0.54 -5.00
C LEU A 12 2.71 -1.61 -4.85
N ARG A 13 2.68 -2.62 -5.74
CA ARG A 13 1.72 -3.72 -5.66
C ARG A 13 1.87 -4.49 -4.35
N TYR A 14 3.10 -4.84 -3.98
CA TYR A 14 3.38 -5.60 -2.76
C TYR A 14 3.00 -4.83 -1.50
N VAL A 15 3.35 -3.54 -1.41
CA VAL A 15 2.98 -2.71 -0.26
C VAL A 15 1.45 -2.62 -0.11
N LEU A 16 0.73 -2.36 -1.20
CA LEU A 16 -0.73 -2.26 -1.17
C LEU A 16 -1.40 -3.61 -0.84
N THR A 17 -0.96 -4.70 -1.46
CA THR A 17 -1.49 -6.04 -1.19
C THR A 17 -1.21 -6.48 0.24
N ASN A 18 -0.01 -6.22 0.77
CA ASN A 18 0.32 -6.51 2.17
C ASN A 18 -0.56 -5.71 3.14
N HIS A 19 -0.79 -4.43 2.85
CA HIS A 19 -1.63 -3.59 3.70
C HIS A 19 -3.07 -4.10 3.71
N LEU A 20 -3.67 -4.39 2.54
CA LEU A 20 -5.03 -4.94 2.46
C LEU A 20 -5.14 -6.32 3.15
N ALA A 21 -4.11 -7.17 3.04
CA ALA A 21 -4.07 -8.47 3.71
C ALA A 21 -4.10 -8.35 5.25
N ARG A 22 -3.50 -7.28 5.80
CA ARG A 22 -3.37 -7.06 7.24
C ARG A 22 -4.52 -6.26 7.86
N HIS A 23 -5.04 -5.28 7.12
CA HIS A 23 -5.97 -4.25 7.61
C HIS A 23 -7.35 -4.32 6.94
N GLY A 24 -7.57 -5.28 6.04
CA GLY A 24 -8.85 -5.47 5.39
C GLY A 24 -9.15 -4.46 4.28
N ASP A 25 -10.43 -4.14 4.13
CA ASP A 25 -10.94 -3.32 3.04
C ASP A 25 -10.55 -1.85 3.21
N ARG A 26 -10.03 -1.23 2.14
CA ARG A 26 -9.64 0.19 2.12
C ARG A 26 -10.06 0.89 0.84
N THR A 27 -10.36 2.19 0.96
CA THR A 27 -10.59 3.05 -0.20
C THR A 27 -9.26 3.41 -0.88
N VAL A 28 -9.30 3.73 -2.17
CA VAL A 28 -8.12 4.26 -2.88
C VAL A 28 -7.56 5.52 -2.20
N ALA A 29 -8.40 6.37 -1.62
CA ALA A 29 -7.96 7.58 -0.94
C ALA A 29 -7.22 7.24 0.36
N GLU A 30 -7.77 6.33 1.16
CA GLU A 30 -7.12 5.83 2.38
C GLU A 30 -5.77 5.20 2.07
N LEU A 31 -5.69 4.39 1.02
CA LEU A 31 -4.42 3.77 0.60
C LEU A 31 -3.36 4.79 0.19
N VAL A 32 -3.74 5.94 -0.37
CA VAL A 32 -2.79 7.03 -0.65
C VAL A 32 -2.26 7.64 0.66
N VAL A 33 -3.15 7.92 1.61
CA VAL A 33 -2.76 8.43 2.95
C VAL A 33 -1.85 7.45 3.68
N VAL A 34 -2.15 6.15 3.61
CA VAL A 34 -1.30 5.09 4.18
C VAL A 34 0.10 5.11 3.56
N LEU A 35 0.22 5.23 2.24
CA LEU A 35 1.53 5.31 1.59
C LEU A 35 2.32 6.52 2.08
N GLU A 36 1.71 7.70 2.08
CA GLU A 36 2.34 8.95 2.53
C GLU A 36 2.79 8.84 3.99
N HIS A 37 1.92 8.30 4.85
CA HIS A 37 2.21 8.13 6.26
C HIS A 37 3.33 7.11 6.54
N LEU A 38 3.47 6.10 5.68
CA LEU A 38 4.58 5.13 5.75
C LEU A 38 5.89 5.68 5.15
N GLY A 39 5.91 6.94 4.68
CA GLY A 39 7.07 7.55 4.05
C GLY A 39 7.25 7.15 2.58
N PHE A 40 6.23 6.57 1.96
CA PHE A 40 6.23 6.18 0.55
C PHE A 40 5.60 7.26 -0.33
N GLY A 41 6.09 7.34 -1.57
CA GLY A 41 5.50 8.13 -2.63
C GLY A 41 5.32 7.30 -3.90
N VAL A 42 4.61 7.86 -4.88
CA VAL A 42 4.44 7.24 -6.20
C VAL A 42 4.64 8.30 -7.28
N SER A 43 5.13 7.88 -8.45
CA SER A 43 5.28 8.79 -9.58
C SER A 43 3.92 9.14 -10.19
N GLY A 44 3.68 10.42 -10.43
CA GLY A 44 2.45 10.90 -11.08
C GLY A 44 1.25 10.96 -10.13
N ARG A 45 0.03 10.77 -10.65
CA ARG A 45 -1.21 10.90 -9.86
C ARG A 45 -1.40 9.73 -8.90
N PRO A 46 -1.36 9.92 -7.56
CA PRO A 46 -1.35 8.82 -6.60
C PRO A 46 -2.53 7.87 -6.71
N SER A 47 -3.76 8.40 -6.76
CA SER A 47 -4.97 7.57 -6.84
C SER A 47 -5.01 6.69 -8.10
N LYS A 48 -4.44 7.18 -9.21
CA LYS A 48 -4.34 6.40 -10.46
C LYS A 48 -3.29 5.31 -10.35
N ALA A 49 -2.11 5.62 -9.81
CA ALA A 49 -1.06 4.63 -9.59
C ALA A 49 -1.53 3.48 -8.68
N VAL A 50 -2.19 3.82 -7.57
CA VAL A 50 -2.82 2.83 -6.66
C VAL A 50 -3.87 1.99 -7.39
N SER A 51 -4.80 2.64 -8.10
CA SER A 51 -5.85 1.91 -8.84
C SER A 51 -5.29 0.98 -9.91
N ASP A 52 -4.26 1.41 -10.64
CA ASP A 52 -3.64 0.63 -11.71
C ASP A 52 -2.81 -0.54 -11.13
N ALA A 53 -2.12 -0.34 -10.01
CA ALA A 53 -1.43 -1.40 -9.27
C ALA A 53 -2.42 -2.46 -8.75
N LEU A 54 -3.52 -2.05 -8.12
CA LEU A 54 -4.52 -2.96 -7.58
C LEU A 54 -5.28 -3.70 -8.68
N ARG A 55 -5.53 -3.07 -9.85
CA ARG A 55 -6.16 -3.77 -10.98
C ARG A 55 -5.33 -4.97 -11.44
N TRP A 56 -4.01 -4.90 -11.35
CA TRP A 56 -3.14 -6.05 -11.63
C TRP A 56 -3.31 -7.15 -10.59
N GLU A 57 -3.34 -6.81 -9.31
CA GLU A 57 -3.48 -7.81 -8.23
C GLU A 57 -4.89 -8.42 -8.18
N VAL A 58 -5.92 -7.68 -8.62
CA VAL A 58 -7.27 -8.21 -8.84
C VAL A 58 -7.28 -9.31 -9.91
N ARG A 59 -6.57 -9.12 -11.03
CA ARG A 59 -6.45 -10.15 -12.07
C ARG A 59 -5.74 -11.40 -11.57
N LEU A 60 -4.86 -11.27 -10.59
CA LEU A 60 -4.15 -12.39 -9.96
C LEU A 60 -4.94 -13.03 -8.81
N GLY A 61 -6.12 -12.51 -8.46
CA GLY A 61 -6.96 -13.02 -7.36
C GLY A 61 -6.45 -12.67 -5.96
N ARG A 62 -5.42 -11.82 -5.86
CA ARG A 62 -4.75 -11.46 -4.59
C ARG A 62 -5.43 -10.31 -3.86
N VAL A 63 -6.25 -9.56 -4.57
CA VAL A 63 -7.05 -8.43 -4.08
C VAL A 63 -8.44 -8.55 -4.73
N TYR A 64 -9.49 -8.16 -4.02
CA TYR A 64 -10.84 -8.06 -4.60
C TYR A 64 -11.30 -6.60 -4.65
N LYS A 65 -12.04 -6.25 -5.71
CA LYS A 65 -12.72 -4.95 -5.81
C LYS A 65 -14.10 -5.07 -5.15
N ARG A 66 -14.33 -4.35 -4.05
CA ARG A 66 -15.54 -4.43 -3.22
C ARG A 66 -16.56 -3.33 -3.54
N GLY A 67 -16.10 -2.23 -4.12
CA GLY A 67 -16.94 -1.10 -4.52
C GLY A 67 -16.26 -0.26 -5.59
N ARG A 68 -16.82 0.92 -5.92
CA ARG A 68 -16.27 1.79 -6.99
C ARG A 68 -14.79 2.11 -6.75
N THR A 69 -14.42 2.39 -5.51
CA THR A 69 -13.08 2.81 -5.06
C THR A 69 -12.54 1.97 -3.90
N ILE A 70 -13.21 0.88 -3.55
CA ILE A 70 -12.87 0.05 -2.38
C ILE A 70 -12.24 -1.25 -2.86
N TYR A 71 -11.12 -1.60 -2.25
CA TYR A 71 -10.40 -2.85 -2.47
C TYR A 71 -10.21 -3.58 -1.15
N GLY A 72 -10.20 -4.91 -1.22
CA GLY A 72 -10.08 -5.79 -0.08
C GLY A 72 -9.10 -6.94 -0.32
N PRO A 73 -8.74 -7.68 0.73
CA PRO A 73 -7.84 -8.81 0.62
C PRO A 73 -8.46 -9.92 -0.24
N GLY A 74 -7.62 -10.54 -1.07
CA GLY A 74 -7.91 -11.79 -1.78
C GLY A 74 -7.04 -12.93 -1.26
N TYR A 75 -6.93 -14.01 -2.05
CA TYR A 75 -6.13 -15.16 -1.67
C TYR A 75 -4.64 -14.96 -2.01
N LEU A 76 -3.77 -15.14 -1.03
CA LEU A 76 -2.33 -15.13 -1.19
C LEU A 76 -1.75 -16.53 -0.91
N PRO A 77 -1.17 -17.21 -1.91
CA PRO A 77 -0.42 -18.43 -1.64
C PRO A 77 0.73 -18.15 -0.66
N ARG A 78 0.94 -19.03 0.32
CA ARG A 78 1.94 -18.90 1.40
C ARG A 78 3.32 -18.43 0.93
N ALA A 79 3.84 -18.99 -0.18
CA ALA A 79 5.14 -18.60 -0.73
C ALA A 79 5.15 -17.18 -1.33
N THR A 80 4.02 -16.73 -1.86
CA THR A 80 3.84 -15.36 -2.36
C THR A 80 3.71 -14.39 -1.20
N GLU A 81 2.90 -14.72 -0.20
CA GLU A 81 2.75 -13.97 1.05
C GLU A 81 4.12 -13.75 1.70
N TRP A 82 4.90 -14.80 1.94
CA TRP A 82 6.24 -14.70 2.54
C TRP A 82 7.17 -13.76 1.74
N ARG A 83 7.15 -13.85 0.40
CA ARG A 83 7.97 -12.98 -0.46
C ARG A 83 7.53 -11.52 -0.36
N ILE A 84 6.22 -11.28 -0.34
CA ILE A 84 5.64 -9.95 -0.19
C ILE A 84 6.01 -9.39 1.19
N ASP A 85 5.80 -10.14 2.26
CA ASP A 85 6.07 -9.71 3.63
C ASP A 85 7.52 -9.31 3.83
N ARG A 86 8.46 -10.16 3.38
CA ARG A 86 9.89 -9.88 3.46
C ARG A 86 10.25 -8.61 2.68
N ARG A 87 9.74 -8.48 1.46
CA ARG A 87 10.03 -7.29 0.64
C ARG A 87 9.43 -6.01 1.22
N VAL A 88 8.23 -6.09 1.79
CA VAL A 88 7.56 -4.95 2.41
C VAL A 88 8.26 -4.54 3.71
N ALA A 89 8.77 -5.48 4.50
CA ALA A 89 9.60 -5.17 5.67
C ALA A 89 10.85 -4.37 5.27
N GLU A 90 11.61 -4.84 4.27
CA GLU A 90 12.79 -4.13 3.74
C GLU A 90 12.44 -2.72 3.24
N LEU A 91 11.31 -2.57 2.54
CA LEU A 91 10.85 -1.28 2.04
C LEU A 91 10.45 -0.33 3.17
N ARG A 92 9.78 -0.84 4.21
CA ARG A 92 9.38 -0.03 5.38
C ARG A 92 10.61 0.47 6.13
N GLU A 93 11.62 -0.37 6.34
CA GLU A 93 12.89 0.05 6.95
C GLU A 93 13.55 1.18 6.15
N ARG A 94 13.62 1.04 4.82
CA ARG A 94 14.15 2.07 3.93
C ARG A 94 13.33 3.37 3.96
N ALA A 95 12.03 3.28 4.20
CA ALA A 95 11.12 4.42 4.26
C ALA A 95 11.12 5.15 5.61
N LEU A 96 11.69 4.57 6.67
CA LEU A 96 11.73 5.19 8.00
C LEU A 96 12.29 6.63 8.00
N PRO A 97 13.40 6.95 7.32
CA PRO A 97 13.91 8.32 7.27
C PRO A 97 13.01 9.30 6.51
N HIS A 98 12.09 8.77 5.70
CA HIS A 98 11.20 9.50 4.81
C HIS A 98 9.80 9.73 5.39
N ARG A 99 9.54 9.20 6.60
CA ARG A 99 8.26 9.36 7.26
C ARG A 99 8.01 10.83 7.60
N PRO A 100 6.79 11.37 7.37
CA PRO A 100 6.47 12.74 7.74
C PRO A 100 6.66 12.95 9.26
N GLN A 101 7.44 13.97 9.61
CA GLN A 101 7.78 14.32 11.01
C GLN A 101 6.54 14.75 11.82
N ASP A 102 5.54 15.33 11.13
CA ASP A 102 4.25 15.68 11.72
C ASP A 102 3.22 14.58 11.44
N SER A 103 3.36 13.46 12.15
CA SER A 103 2.40 12.35 12.08
C SER A 103 1.19 12.54 13.02
N SER A 104 1.08 13.69 13.69
CA SER A 104 0.04 14.03 14.68
C SER A 104 -1.37 14.02 14.11
N THR A 105 -1.49 14.10 12.78
CA THR A 105 -2.77 14.16 12.05
C THR A 105 -3.06 12.84 11.32
N ALA A 106 -2.41 11.74 11.72
CA ALA A 106 -2.80 10.42 11.24
C ALA A 106 -4.24 10.15 11.69
N PRO A 107 -5.17 9.84 10.77
CA PRO A 107 -6.53 9.53 11.17
C PRO A 107 -6.57 8.24 11.99
N ASP A 108 -7.50 8.16 12.95
CA ASP A 108 -7.58 7.03 13.90
C ASP A 108 -7.72 5.67 13.20
N TRP A 109 -8.37 5.63 12.03
CA TRP A 109 -8.56 4.43 11.22
C TRP A 109 -7.29 3.92 10.52
N LEU A 110 -6.16 4.64 10.57
CA LEU A 110 -4.97 4.37 9.76
C LEU A 110 -4.29 3.03 10.10
N PHE A 111 -4.43 2.57 11.35
CA PHE A 111 -3.79 1.34 11.86
C PHE A 111 -4.76 0.22 12.20
N GLU A 112 -6.07 0.48 12.15
CA GLU A 112 -7.13 -0.52 12.32
C GLU A 112 -7.07 -1.61 11.24
#